data_AF-A0A960VZA0-F1
#
_entry.id   AF-A0A960VZA0-F1
#
_cell.length_a   1.000
_cell.length_b   1.000
_cell.length_c   1.000
_cell.angle_alpha   90.00
_cell.angle_beta   90.00
_cell.angle_gamma   90.00
#
_symmetry.space_group_name_H-M   'P 1'
#
loop_
_entity.id
_entity.type
_entity.pdbx_description
1 polymer ?
#
loop_
_entity_poly.entity_id
_entity_poly.type
_entity_poly.pdbx_seq_one_letter_code
_entity_poly.pdbx_strand_id
1 'polypeptide(L)' 'MKKGNLKELKDTEVIQQLKDARKELREQRFQFAVAKSLENPRKIRNLRKKIARLLTIQNERKSLNQQ' A
#
# COMPACT_ATOMS: atom_id res chain seq x y z
N MET A 1 0.92 -11.88 -3.55
CA MET A 1 2.02 -11.31 -2.76
C MET A 1 2.30 -12.21 -1.57
N LYS A 2 3.44 -12.94 -1.60
CA LYS A 2 3.92 -13.80 -0.50
C LYS A 2 4.26 -12.91 0.72
N LYS A 3 3.86 -13.35 1.91
CA LYS A 3 3.96 -12.60 3.18
C LYS A 3 5.40 -12.39 3.69
N GLY A 4 6.41 -13.02 3.06
CA GLY A 4 7.80 -12.96 3.52
C GLY A 4 8.50 -11.62 3.26
N ASN A 5 8.46 -11.13 2.00
CA ASN A 5 9.35 -10.04 1.58
C ASN A 5 9.07 -8.66 2.21
N LEU A 6 7.92 -8.46 2.87
CA LEU A 6 7.61 -7.14 3.44
C LEU A 6 8.31 -6.86 4.77
N LYS A 7 8.66 -7.90 5.54
CA LYS A 7 9.34 -7.74 6.83
C LYS A 7 10.83 -7.40 6.68
N GLU A 8 11.43 -7.77 5.54
CA GLU A 8 12.85 -7.54 5.22
C GLU A 8 13.13 -6.14 4.63
N LEU A 9 12.09 -5.41 4.20
CA LEU A 9 12.24 -4.07 3.62
C LEU A 9 12.73 -3.06 4.66
N LYS A 10 13.61 -2.13 4.29
CA LYS A 10 14.00 -1.03 5.17
C LYS A 10 12.81 -0.07 5.40
N ASP A 11 12.82 0.67 6.51
CA ASP A 11 11.74 1.64 6.81
C ASP A 11 11.56 2.69 5.71
N THR A 12 12.66 3.10 5.08
CA THR A 12 12.66 4.00 3.93
C THR A 12 11.94 3.41 2.73
N GLU A 13 12.14 2.12 2.45
CA GLU A 13 11.46 1.41 1.36
C GLU A 13 9.97 1.21 1.64
N VAL A 14 9.61 0.93 2.91
CA VAL A 14 8.21 0.85 3.33
C VAL A 14 7.49 2.18 3.09
N ILE A 15 8.12 3.30 3.45
CA ILE A 15 7.58 4.65 3.20
C ILE A 15 7.46 4.92 1.71
N GLN A 16 8.47 4.55 0.91
CA GLN A 16 8.44 4.76 -0.53
C GLN A 16 7.30 3.97 -1.19
N GLN A 17 7.18 2.67 -0.90
CA GLN A 17 6.10 1.83 -1.42
C GLN A 17 4.71 2.33 -0.98
N LEU A 18 4.62 2.94 0.19
CA LEU A 18 3.38 3.50 0.70
C LEU A 18 2.98 4.76 -0.07
N LYS A 19 3.94 5.63 -0.41
CA LYS A 19 3.71 6.78 -1.29
C LYS A 19 3.26 6.33 -2.68
N ASP A 20 3.93 5.34 -3.25
CA ASP A 20 3.63 4.84 -4.59
C ASP A 20 2.24 4.19 -4.63
N ALA A 21 1.91 3.32 -3.66
CA ALA A 21 0.59 2.69 -3.59
C ALA A 21 -0.55 3.70 -3.37
N ARG A 22 -0.29 4.81 -2.65
CA ARG A 22 -1.25 5.91 -2.50
C ARG A 22 -1.43 6.69 -3.81
N LYS A 23 -0.35 6.93 -4.56
CA LYS A 23 -0.41 7.59 -5.86
C LYS A 23 -1.22 6.76 -6.86
N GLU A 24 -0.90 5.47 -6.96
CA GLU A 24 -1.60 4.53 -7.82
C GLU A 24 -3.09 4.42 -7.46
N LEU A 25 -3.43 4.41 -6.16
CA LEU A 25 -4.82 4.42 -5.72
C LEU A 25 -5.57 5.69 -6.15
N ARG A 26 -4.91 6.86 -6.12
CA ARG A 26 -5.50 8.12 -6.60
C ARG A 26 -5.72 8.09 -8.11
N GLU A 27 -4.74 7.64 -8.87
CA GLU A 27 -4.84 7.50 -10.33
C GLU A 27 -5.98 6.56 -10.72
N GLN A 28 -6.10 5.41 -10.05
CA GLN A 28 -7.21 4.46 -10.29
C GLN A 28 -8.57 5.04 -9.92
N ARG A 29 -8.66 5.83 -8.85
CA ARG A 29 -9.90 6.57 -8.49
C ARG A 29 -10.23 7.65 -9.51
N PHE A 30 -9.23 8.35 -10.01
CA PHE A 30 -9.40 9.38 -11.04
C PHE A 30 -9.87 8.77 -12.35
N GLN A 31 -9.24 7.67 -12.79
CA GLN A 31 -9.66 6.92 -13.98
C GLN A 31 -11.11 6.44 -13.84
N PHE A 32 -11.51 5.94 -12.66
CA PHE A 32 -12.91 5.57 -12.44
C PHE A 32 -13.87 6.76 -12.54
N ALA A 33 -13.49 7.91 -11.99
CA ALA A 33 -14.31 9.12 -12.04
C ALA A 33 -14.47 9.65 -13.48
N VAL A 34 -13.40 9.61 -14.29
CA VAL A 34 -13.41 10.13 -15.67
C VAL A 34 -14.02 9.14 -16.66
N ALA A 35 -13.65 7.85 -16.58
CA ALA A 35 -14.04 6.86 -17.59
C ALA A 35 -15.33 6.10 -17.24
N LYS A 36 -15.88 6.27 -16.02
CA LYS A 36 -17.07 5.57 -15.46
C LYS A 36 -17.02 4.03 -15.54
N SER A 37 -15.91 3.48 -16.01
CA SER A 37 -15.66 2.06 -16.25
C SER A 37 -14.37 1.69 -15.52
N LEU A 38 -14.47 0.68 -14.65
CA LEU A 38 -13.31 0.08 -14.00
C LEU A 38 -13.00 -1.21 -14.74
N GLU A 39 -11.89 -1.20 -15.47
CA GLU A 39 -11.39 -2.40 -16.15
C GLU A 39 -11.08 -3.52 -15.14
N ASN A 40 -10.61 -3.15 -13.94
CA ASN A 40 -10.37 -4.12 -12.87
C ASN A 40 -10.56 -3.56 -11.45
N PRO A 41 -11.79 -3.61 -10.90
CA PRO A 41 -12.09 -3.14 -9.53
C PRO A 41 -11.25 -3.83 -8.44
N ARG A 42 -10.72 -5.04 -8.72
CA ARG A 42 -9.88 -5.77 -7.75
C ARG A 42 -8.55 -5.06 -7.49
N LYS A 43 -8.02 -4.27 -8.44
CA LYS A 43 -6.78 -3.49 -8.25
C LYS A 43 -6.89 -2.53 -7.08
N ILE A 44 -7.98 -1.75 -7.01
CA ILE A 44 -8.26 -0.82 -5.90
C ILE A 44 -8.29 -1.56 -4.55
N ARG A 45 -8.97 -2.72 -4.50
CA ARG A 45 -9.04 -3.54 -3.28
C ARG A 45 -7.65 -4.04 -2.86
N ASN A 46 -6.84 -4.47 -3.81
CA ASN A 46 -5.49 -4.95 -3.57
C ASN A 46 -4.55 -3.83 -3.09
N LEU A 47 -4.65 -2.63 -3.68
CA LEU A 47 -3.89 -1.45 -3.27
C LEU A 47 -4.24 -1.03 -1.83
N ARG A 48 -5.53 -1.01 -1.48
CA ARG A 48 -5.95 -0.75 -0.09
C ARG A 48 -5.36 -1.76 0.90
N LYS A 49 -5.40 -3.06 0.56
CA LYS A 49 -4.79 -4.11 1.40
C LYS A 49 -3.28 -3.96 1.50
N LYS A 50 -2.59 -3.54 0.42
CA LYS A 50 -1.15 -3.28 0.41
C LYS A 50 -0.81 -2.13 1.36
N ILE A 51 -1.52 -1.01 1.28
CA ILE A 51 -1.33 0.14 2.17
C ILE A 51 -1.54 -0.26 3.64
N ALA A 52 -2.60 -0.99 3.95
CA ALA A 52 -2.87 -1.43 5.32
C ALA A 52 -1.73 -2.28 5.88
N ARG A 53 -1.21 -3.24 5.10
CA ARG A 53 -0.08 -4.09 5.52
C ARG A 53 1.20 -3.30 5.77
N LEU A 54 1.51 -2.33 4.89
CA LEU A 54 2.70 -1.46 5.06
C LEU A 54 2.59 -0.62 6.34
N LEU A 55 1.40 -0.10 6.64
CA LEU A 55 1.14 0.65 7.88
C LEU A 55 1.27 -0.24 9.13
N THR A 56 0.74 -1.47 9.08
CA THR A 56 0.88 -2.43 10.19
C THR A 56 2.35 -2.70 10.51
N ILE A 57 3.17 -2.96 9.49
CA ILE A 57 4.61 -3.22 9.70
C ILE A 57 5.33 -1.99 10.24
N GLN A 58 5.00 -0.80 9.74
CA GLN A 58 5.56 0.44 10.30
C GLN A 58 5.20 0.60 11.78
N ASN A 59 3.96 0.26 12.16
CA ASN A 59 3.52 0.34 13.55
C ASN A 59 4.21 -0.71 14.44
N GLU A 60 4.31 -1.96 13.97
CA GLU A 60 5.03 -3.05 14.65
C GLU A 60 6.49 -2.65 14.94
N ARG A 61 7.18 -2.07 13.95
CA ARG A 61 8.57 -1.59 14.12
C ARG A 61 8.68 -0.44 15.12
N LYS A 62 7.77 0.53 15.06
CA LYS A 62 7.73 1.63 16.03
C LYS A 62 7.50 1.12 17.45
N SER A 63 6.60 0.17 17.64
CA SER A 63 6.35 -0.42 18.97
C SER A 63 7.54 -1.21 19.51
N LEU A 64 8.29 -1.90 18.64
CA LEU A 64 9.49 -2.66 19.03
C LEU A 64 10.67 -1.74 19.38
N ASN A 65 10.84 -0.61 18.68
CA ASN A 65 11.91 0.35 18.95
C ASN A 65 11.64 1.26 20.18
N GLN A 66 10.43 1.20 20.75
CA GLN A 66 10.02 2.00 21.91
C GLN A 66 10.00 1.20 23.23
N GLN A 67 10.34 -0.08 23.19
CA GLN A 67 10.56 -0.95 24.36
C GLN A 67 12.05 -1.06 24.67
#